data_AF-A0A2N5GV60-F1
#
_entry.id   AF-A0A2N5GV60-F1
#
_cell.length_a   1.000
_cell.length_b   1.000
_cell.length_c   1.000
_cell.angle_alpha   90.00
_cell.angle_beta   90.00
_cell.angle_gamma   90.00
#
_symmetry.space_group_name_H-M   'P 1'
#
loop_
_entity.id
_entity.type
_entity.pdbx_description
1 polymer ?
#
loop_
_entity_poly.entity_id
_entity_poly.type
_entity_poly.pdbx_seq_one_letter_code
_entity_poly.pdbx_strand_id
1 'polypeptide(L)'
;METFITYVEYLVGGIMATQVGYALAILIGGRIVTDYYEWGYYDKPESFLDKAQNIFLDTFLGMGYHIDKKLRKKYSWIKRKLLYLLIITGISIVFIFSFFSISDLLRWLLL
;
A
#
# COMPACT_ATOMS: atom_id res chain seq x y z
N MET A 1 -7.61 18.63 21.34
CA MET A 1 -7.82 17.24 20.86
C MET A 1 -8.08 17.19 19.37
N GLU A 2 -8.90 18.09 18.81
CA GLU A 2 -9.18 18.12 17.36
C GLU A 2 -7.94 18.15 16.45
N THR A 3 -6.96 19.01 16.73
CA THR A 3 -5.72 19.08 15.92
C THR A 3 -4.95 17.76 15.90
N PHE A 4 -4.93 17.02 17.01
CA PHE A 4 -4.30 15.71 17.08
C PHE A 4 -5.04 14.69 16.20
N ILE A 5 -6.37 14.66 16.27
CA ILE A 5 -7.22 13.79 15.42
C ILE A 5 -6.93 14.06 13.95
N THR A 6 -6.87 15.33 13.54
CA THR A 6 -6.57 15.70 12.15
C THR A 6 -5.20 15.19 11.68
N TYR A 7 -4.16 15.27 12.51
CA TYR A 7 -2.85 14.72 12.14
C TYR A 7 -2.86 13.20 11.99
N VAL A 8 -3.61 12.49 12.84
CA VAL A 8 -3.78 11.04 12.72
C VAL A 8 -4.54 10.69 11.44
N GLU A 9 -5.63 11.40 11.13
CA GLU A 9 -6.37 11.24 9.87
C GLU A 9 -5.45 11.45 8.66
N TYR A 10 -4.63 12.50 8.65
CA TYR A 10 -3.67 12.74 7.57
C TYR A 10 -2.61 11.64 7.45
N LEU A 11 -2.11 11.12 8.57
CA LEU A 11 -1.15 10.02 8.55
C LEU A 11 -1.77 8.74 7.97
N VAL A 12 -2.93 8.34 8.47
CA VAL A 12 -3.63 7.12 8.01
C VAL A 12 -4.05 7.24 6.55
N GLY A 13 -4.67 8.36 6.18
CA GLY A 13 -5.06 8.66 4.80
C GLY A 13 -3.85 8.71 3.87
N GLY A 14 -2.73 9.30 4.31
CA GLY A 14 -1.48 9.35 3.57
C GLY A 14 -0.88 7.97 3.32
N ILE A 15 -0.87 7.08 4.31
CA ILE A 15 -0.41 5.69 4.15
C ILE A 15 -1.29 4.94 3.12
N MET A 16 -2.61 5.02 3.27
CA MET A 16 -3.57 4.38 2.35
C MET A 16 -3.42 4.91 0.92
N ALA A 17 -3.30 6.23 0.76
CA ALA A 17 -3.11 6.87 -0.53
C ALA A 17 -1.78 6.48 -1.18
N THR A 18 -0.70 6.37 -0.40
CA THR A 18 0.61 5.96 -0.91
C THR A 18 0.58 4.52 -1.42
N GLN A 19 -0.09 3.62 -0.70
CA GLN A 19 -0.28 2.22 -1.12
C GLN A 19 -1.03 2.11 -2.45
N VAL A 20 -2.14 2.85 -2.59
CA VAL A 20 -2.93 2.87 -3.85
C VAL A 20 -2.14 3.55 -4.97
N GLY A 21 -1.48 4.67 -4.69
CA GLY A 21 -0.67 5.41 -5.65
C GLY A 21 0.48 4.56 -6.21
N TYR A 22 1.20 3.84 -5.34
CA TYR A 22 2.23 2.92 -5.77
C TYR A 22 1.68 1.73 -6.55
N ALA A 23 0.52 1.21 -6.15
CA ALA A 23 -0.14 0.15 -6.89
C ALA A 23 -0.51 0.60 -8.32
N LEU A 24 -0.99 1.83 -8.50
CA LEU A 24 -1.23 2.44 -9.82
C LEU A 24 0.07 2.64 -10.60
N ALA A 25 1.15 3.07 -9.94
CA ALA A 25 2.46 3.17 -10.58
C ALA A 25 2.92 1.82 -11.13
N ILE A 26 2.72 0.71 -10.40
CA ILE A 26 3.00 -0.65 -10.90
C ILE A 26 2.07 -1.02 -12.07
N LEU A 27 0.79 -0.62 -12.04
CA LEU A 27 -0.13 -0.87 -13.15
C LEU A 27 0.36 -0.20 -14.44
N ILE A 28 0.98 0.97 -14.37
CA ILE A 28 1.49 1.70 -15.53
C ILE A 28 2.93 1.24 -15.87
N GLY A 29 3.87 1.43 -14.95
CA GLY A 29 5.30 1.19 -15.15
C GLY A 29 5.74 -0.27 -15.07
N GLY A 30 4.91 -1.15 -14.52
CA GLY A 30 5.19 -2.59 -14.49
C GLY A 30 6.50 -2.93 -13.80
N ARG A 31 7.42 -3.59 -14.53
CA ARG A 31 8.68 -4.12 -13.97
C ARG A 31 9.57 -3.02 -13.42
N ILE A 32 9.68 -1.88 -14.10
CA ILE A 32 10.54 -0.75 -13.66
C ILE A 32 10.22 -0.35 -12.21
N VAL A 33 8.94 -0.26 -11.88
CA VAL A 33 8.50 0.10 -10.53
C VAL A 33 8.72 -1.04 -9.53
N THR A 34 8.45 -2.28 -9.92
CA THR A 34 8.69 -3.41 -9.01
C THR A 34 10.17 -3.71 -8.78
N ASP A 35 11.04 -3.42 -9.75
CA ASP A 35 12.48 -3.62 -9.64
C ASP A 35 13.08 -2.58 -8.68
N TYR A 36 12.54 -1.35 -8.65
CA TYR A 36 12.86 -0.36 -7.61
C TYR A 36 12.48 -0.84 -6.20
N TYR A 37 11.30 -1.46 -6.06
CA TYR A 37 10.90 -2.08 -4.79
C TYR A 37 11.89 -3.15 -4.34
N GLU A 38 12.23 -4.07 -5.26
CA GLU A 38 13.14 -5.19 -4.98
C GLU A 38 14.56 -4.71 -4.68
N TRP A 39 15.02 -3.64 -5.31
CA TRP A 39 16.31 -3.02 -5.00
C TRP A 39 16.38 -2.48 -3.57
N GLY A 40 15.27 -1.92 -3.07
CA GLY A 40 15.19 -1.41 -1.70
C GLY A 40 14.82 -2.46 -0.65
N TYR A 41 14.42 -3.67 -1.04
CA TYR A 41 13.89 -4.69 -0.14
C TYR A 41 14.95 -5.75 0.17
N TYR A 42 15.30 -5.93 1.45
CA TYR A 42 16.29 -6.91 1.87
C TYR A 42 15.64 -8.29 2.02
N ASP A 43 15.98 -9.24 1.15
CA ASP A 43 15.46 -10.62 1.22
C ASP A 43 15.86 -11.35 2.53
N LYS A 44 17.05 -11.04 3.06
CA LYS A 44 17.57 -11.56 4.33
C LYS A 44 18.05 -10.39 5.19
N PRO A 45 17.15 -9.71 5.92
CA PRO A 45 17.53 -8.57 6.73
C PRO A 45 18.32 -9.05 7.95
N GLU A 46 19.61 -8.68 8.01
CA GLU A 46 20.52 -9.09 9.09
C GLU A 46 20.51 -8.06 10.23
N SER A 47 20.38 -6.77 9.89
CA SER A 47 20.39 -5.67 10.85
C SER A 47 18.98 -5.20 11.23
N PHE A 48 18.88 -4.47 12.35
CA PHE A 48 17.63 -3.80 12.74
C PHE A 48 17.19 -2.76 11.69
N LEU A 49 18.15 -2.05 11.08
CA LEU A 49 17.87 -1.04 10.07
C LEU A 49 17.28 -1.67 8.80
N ASP A 50 17.76 -2.85 8.39
CA ASP A 50 17.25 -3.58 7.23
C ASP A 50 15.78 -3.99 7.45
N LYS A 51 15.46 -4.46 8.66
CA LYS A 51 14.09 -4.82 9.05
C LYS A 51 13.19 -3.59 9.06
N ALA A 52 13.66 -2.47 9.61
CA ALA A 52 12.92 -1.22 9.63
C ALA A 52 12.63 -0.72 8.20
N GLN A 53 13.61 -0.83 7.29
CA GLN A 53 13.44 -0.47 5.88
C GLN A 53 12.41 -1.36 5.18
N ASN A 54 12.44 -2.68 5.40
CA ASN A 54 11.43 -3.58 4.85
C ASN A 54 10.02 -3.26 5.38
N ILE A 55 9.89 -3.02 6.69
CA ILE A 55 8.61 -2.62 7.31
C ILE A 55 8.11 -1.31 6.68
N PHE A 56 8.99 -0.34 6.48
CA PHE A 56 8.66 0.92 5.83
C PHE A 56 8.14 0.68 4.40
N LEU A 57 8.89 -0.06 3.58
CA LEU A 57 8.47 -0.38 2.22
C LEU A 57 7.15 -1.15 2.20
N ASP A 58 6.98 -2.15 3.05
CA ASP A 58 5.75 -2.93 3.12
C ASP A 58 4.55 -2.06 3.54
N THR A 59 4.76 -1.13 4.49
CA THR A 59 3.72 -0.23 5.04
C THR A 59 3.27 0.84 4.05
N PHE A 60 4.17 1.35 3.20
CA PHE A 60 3.82 2.41 2.25
C PHE A 60 3.61 1.92 0.81
N LEU A 61 4.32 0.87 0.38
CA LEU A 61 4.43 0.47 -1.03
C LEU A 61 4.19 -1.03 -1.28
N GLY A 62 4.08 -1.85 -0.23
CA GLY A 62 4.12 -3.32 -0.37
C GLY A 62 2.91 -3.97 -1.01
N MET A 63 1.70 -3.42 -0.81
CA MET A 63 0.46 -4.08 -1.23
C MET A 63 0.45 -4.33 -2.74
N GLY A 64 0.67 -3.28 -3.53
CA GLY A 64 0.70 -3.37 -4.98
C GLY A 64 1.79 -4.33 -5.48
N TYR A 65 2.97 -4.27 -4.88
CA TYR A 65 4.08 -5.15 -5.22
C TYR A 65 3.74 -6.63 -5.02
N HIS A 66 3.21 -7.01 -3.85
CA HIS A 66 2.89 -8.40 -3.54
C HIS A 66 1.77 -8.95 -4.43
N ILE A 67 0.77 -8.12 -4.76
CA ILE A 67 -0.32 -8.51 -5.67
C ILE A 67 0.24 -8.77 -7.08
N ASP A 68 1.02 -7.84 -7.65
CA ASP A 68 1.60 -8.04 -8.99
C ASP A 68 2.54 -9.25 -9.00
N LYS A 69 3.42 -9.40 -8.00
CA LYS A 69 4.32 -10.56 -7.85
C LYS A 69 3.55 -11.89 -7.85
N LYS A 70 2.40 -11.96 -7.18
CA LYS A 70 1.57 -13.17 -7.14
C LYS A 70 0.87 -13.45 -8.48
N LEU A 71 0.35 -12.41 -9.14
CA LEU A 71 -0.32 -12.56 -10.43
C LEU A 71 0.66 -12.88 -11.57
N ARG A 72 1.88 -12.33 -11.52
CA ARG A 72 2.97 -12.60 -12.48
C ARG A 72 3.27 -14.09 -12.62
N LYS A 73 3.15 -14.86 -11.53
CA LYS A 73 3.42 -16.30 -11.54
C LYS A 73 2.35 -17.14 -12.24
N LYS A 74 1.13 -16.62 -12.42
CA LYS A 74 -0.05 -17.43 -12.81
C LYS A 74 -0.71 -16.99 -14.11
N TYR A 75 -0.57 -15.73 -14.51
CA TYR A 75 -1.37 -15.16 -15.60
C TYR A 75 -0.52 -14.48 -16.66
N SER A 76 -1.01 -14.51 -17.91
CA SER A 76 -0.43 -13.73 -19.01
C SER A 76 -0.53 -12.22 -18.73
N TRP A 77 0.26 -11.42 -19.44
CA TRP A 77 0.40 -9.99 -19.18
C TRP A 77 -0.94 -9.23 -19.17
N ILE A 78 -1.81 -9.46 -20.16
CA ILE A 78 -3.13 -8.80 -20.26
C ILE A 78 -4.03 -9.20 -19.09
N LYS A 79 -4.16 -10.51 -18.84
CA LYS A 79 -5.00 -11.04 -17.73
C LYS A 79 -4.51 -10.52 -16.39
N ARG A 80 -3.20 -10.45 -16.20
CA ARG A 80 -2.59 -9.87 -15.00
C ARG A 80 -3.01 -8.42 -14.80
N LYS A 81 -2.89 -7.57 -15.81
CA LYS A 81 -3.23 -6.13 -15.68
C LYS A 81 -4.71 -5.92 -15.37
N LEU A 82 -5.60 -6.67 -16.01
CA LEU A 82 -7.04 -6.59 -15.74
C LEU A 82 -7.40 -7.06 -14.31
N LEU A 83 -6.89 -8.21 -13.89
CA LEU A 83 -7.12 -8.71 -12.53
C LEU A 83 -6.50 -7.79 -11.48
N TYR A 84 -5.31 -7.27 -11.75
CA TYR A 84 -4.63 -6.33 -10.87
C TYR A 84 -5.46 -5.06 -10.70
N LEU A 85 -5.96 -4.47 -11.78
CA LEU A 85 -6.83 -3.30 -11.75
C LEU A 85 -8.11 -3.56 -10.92
N LEU A 86 -8.74 -4.73 -11.12
CA LEU A 86 -9.93 -5.10 -10.36
C LEU A 86 -9.63 -5.20 -8.85
N ILE A 87 -8.52 -5.86 -8.49
CA ILE A 87 -8.11 -6.04 -7.09
C ILE A 87 -7.80 -4.69 -6.44
N ILE A 88 -6.97 -3.84 -7.07
CA ILE A 88 -6.61 -2.54 -6.48
C ILE A 88 -7.83 -1.63 -6.34
N THR A 89 -8.80 -1.71 -7.28
CA THR A 89 -10.07 -0.97 -7.17
C THR A 89 -10.86 -1.44 -5.95
N GLY A 90 -11.00 -2.76 -5.78
CA GLY A 90 -11.66 -3.34 -4.62
C GLY A 90 -11.00 -2.94 -3.30
N ILE A 91 -9.67 -2.96 -3.24
CA ILE A 91 -8.94 -2.53 -2.04
C ILE A 91 -9.08 -1.03 -1.79
N SER A 92 -9.07 -0.20 -2.84
CA SER A 92 -9.27 1.25 -2.70
C SER A 92 -10.63 1.57 -2.07
N ILE A 93 -11.68 0.83 -2.44
CA ILE A 93 -13.00 0.95 -1.83
C ILE A 93 -12.94 0.56 -0.34
N VAL A 94 -12.28 -0.56 0.00
CA VAL A 94 -12.10 -0.98 1.40
C VAL A 94 -11.33 0.06 2.20
N PHE A 95 -10.30 0.70 1.63
CA PHE A 95 -9.55 1.76 2.29
C PHE A 95 -10.41 2.98 2.60
N ILE A 96 -11.28 3.40 1.66
CA ILE A 96 -12.22 4.51 1.89
C ILE A 96 -13.12 4.20 3.09
N PHE A 97 -13.74 3.02 3.14
CA PHE A 97 -14.60 2.62 4.27
C PHE A 97 -13.82 2.51 5.58
N SER A 98 -12.61 1.96 5.53
CA SER A 98 -11.74 1.82 6.71
C SER A 98 -11.34 3.19 7.25
N PHE A 99 -11.01 4.14 6.38
CA PHE A 99 -10.65 5.51 6.75
C PHE A 99 -11.79 6.21 7.50
N PHE A 100 -13.01 6.17 6.95
CA PHE A 100 -14.17 6.78 7.62
C PHE A 100 -14.46 6.11 8.97
N SER A 101 -14.40 4.77 9.02
CA SER A 101 -14.62 4.03 10.27
C SER A 101 -13.61 4.40 11.35
N ILE A 102 -12.33 4.55 10.98
CA ILE A 102 -11.26 4.98 11.90
C ILE A 102 -11.46 6.42 12.35
N SER A 103 -11.78 7.33 11.41
CA SER A 103 -12.06 8.75 11.69
C SER A 103 -13.21 8.90 12.68
N ASP A 104 -14.33 8.22 12.43
CA ASP A 104 -15.51 8.30 13.28
C ASP A 104 -15.23 7.74 14.69
N LEU A 105 -14.51 6.62 14.78
CA LEU A 105 -14.12 6.01 16.04
C LEU A 105 -13.17 6.91 16.84
N LEU A 106 -12.18 7.53 16.18
CA LEU A 106 -11.26 8.46 16.82
C LEU A 106 -11.99 9.68 17.38
N ARG A 107 -12.93 10.23 16.61
CA ARG A 107 -13.76 11.37 17.05
C ARG A 107 -14.65 10.99 18.22
N TRP A 108 -15.31 9.83 18.16
CA TRP A 108 -16.15 9.35 19.27
C TRP A 108 -15.38 9.11 20.57
N LEU A 109 -14.11 8.67 20.49
CA LEU A 109 -13.29 8.40 21.68
C LEU A 109 -12.66 9.66 22.29
N LEU A 110 -12.38 10.69 21.49
CA LEU A 110 -11.50 11.81 21.88
C LEU A 110 -12.19 13.18 21.90
N LEU A 111 -13.48 13.25 21.53
CA LEU A 111 -14.34 14.43 21.62
C LEU A 111 -15.54 14.12 22.52
#